data_AF-A0A397TUU2-F1
#
_entry.id   AF-A0A397TUU2-F1
#
_cell.length_a   1.000
_cell.length_b   1.000
_cell.length_c   1.000
_cell.angle_alpha   90.00
_cell.angle_beta   90.00
_cell.angle_gamma   90.00
#
_symmetry.space_group_name_H-M   'P 1'
#
loop_
_entity.id
_entity.type
_entity.pdbx_description
1 polymer ?
#
loop_
_entity_poly.entity_id
_entity_poly.type
_entity_poly.pdbx_seq_one_letter_code
_entity_poly.pdbx_strand_id
1 'polypeptide(L)'
;MYNKIGLNPTLERMILIPYNIPEPKRQQNCMDLSKSPVLGIEKMDDIDHFMAEVMIQAESYDDVLPQICANNPKFTIYGNPQHSNHKAIIFCMKALGGKYFSIDAIGDEILDLVLVEIFWLNQLNFMPNLIRLRHMKRCQFLVYGYDIKRLRAIKFESYFISGGYLAVSTKVITTESQSMERIFGTTQINRGKWSILLNPKMKTHIDKLMDKDYGAFNAKIKSEEIKFFEEDLWEKSQQRHDNNEVGTLYWSLLIFYRTLAINGNPPRHCVLIIHEDEMQLSHSQIPGVEVLTLKEFEKKFDQILQIYE
;
A
#
# COMPACT_ATOMS: atom_id res chain seq x y z
N MET A 1 -43.75 -9.69 -16.79
CA MET A 1 -43.21 -9.39 -15.45
C MET A 1 -41.78 -9.91 -15.37
N TYR A 2 -40.81 -9.00 -15.55
CA TYR A 2 -39.47 -9.02 -14.96
C TYR A 2 -38.96 -7.59 -15.16
N ASN A 3 -38.92 -6.82 -14.08
CA ASN A 3 -38.50 -5.41 -14.11
C ASN A 3 -36.97 -5.36 -14.28
N LYS A 4 -36.55 -4.71 -15.37
CA LYS A 4 -35.18 -4.26 -15.60
C LYS A 4 -34.87 -3.14 -14.61
N ILE A 5 -33.90 -3.35 -13.72
CA ILE A 5 -33.23 -2.26 -13.01
C ILE A 5 -32.14 -1.75 -13.95
N GLY A 6 -32.27 -0.50 -14.38
CA GLY A 6 -31.34 0.17 -15.27
C GLY A 6 -30.02 0.45 -14.58
N LEU A 7 -28.94 -0.11 -15.12
CA LEU A 7 -27.58 0.33 -14.85
C LEU A 7 -27.29 1.60 -15.67
N ASN A 8 -26.63 2.54 -15.01
CA ASN A 8 -26.32 3.88 -15.49
C ASN A 8 -25.34 3.85 -16.69
N PRO A 9 -25.67 4.46 -17.86
CA PRO A 9 -24.89 4.35 -19.09
C PRO A 9 -23.58 5.17 -19.14
N THR A 10 -23.11 5.73 -18.03
CA THR A 10 -21.86 6.52 -18.00
C THR A 10 -20.59 5.70 -17.77
N LEU A 11 -20.71 4.39 -17.49
CA LEU A 11 -19.56 3.49 -17.27
C LEU A 11 -19.06 2.79 -18.55
N GLU A 12 -19.75 2.89 -19.68
CA GLU A 12 -19.41 2.20 -20.94
C GLU A 12 -18.58 3.03 -21.94
N ARG A 13 -18.15 4.25 -21.58
CA ARG A 13 -17.39 5.11 -22.50
C ARG A 13 -16.10 5.65 -21.90
N MET A 14 -15.17 4.74 -21.61
CA MET A 14 -13.74 5.03 -21.70
C MET A 14 -13.08 4.05 -22.68
N ILE A 15 -13.37 4.31 -23.96
CA ILE A 15 -12.45 4.25 -25.11
C ILE A 15 -11.49 3.03 -25.11
N LEU A 16 -11.97 1.94 -25.71
CA LEU A 16 -11.13 1.00 -26.46
C LEU A 16 -10.63 1.72 -27.72
N ILE A 17 -9.35 2.10 -27.78
CA ILE A 17 -8.69 2.39 -29.05
C ILE A 17 -8.03 1.09 -29.54
N PRO A 18 -8.45 0.51 -30.68
CA PRO A 18 -7.71 -0.58 -31.28
C PRO A 18 -6.48 0.01 -31.95
N TYR A 19 -5.34 0.00 -31.28
CA TYR A 19 -4.06 0.24 -31.94
C TYR A 19 -3.57 -1.06 -32.55
N ASN A 20 -3.55 -1.12 -33.89
CA ASN A 20 -2.76 -2.09 -34.63
C ASN A 20 -1.30 -1.95 -34.20
N ILE A 21 -0.83 -2.89 -33.39
CA ILE A 21 0.58 -3.03 -33.04
C ILE A 21 1.28 -3.64 -34.26
N PRO A 22 2.29 -2.99 -34.88
CA PRO A 22 3.17 -3.68 -35.80
C PRO A 22 3.95 -4.72 -34.98
N GLU A 23 3.88 -5.99 -35.37
CA GLU A 23 4.71 -7.03 -34.75
C GLU A 23 6.18 -6.58 -34.74
N PRO A 24 6.85 -6.49 -33.57
CA PRO A 24 8.28 -6.32 -33.58
C PRO A 24 8.90 -7.60 -34.14
N LYS A 25 9.64 -7.46 -35.25
CA LYS A 25 10.44 -8.54 -35.83
C LYS A 25 11.26 -9.19 -34.71
N ARG A 26 10.91 -10.43 -34.34
CA ARG A 26 11.73 -11.27 -33.47
C ARG A 26 13.09 -11.46 -34.15
N GLN A 27 14.09 -10.69 -33.74
CA GLN A 27 15.47 -11.14 -33.91
C GLN A 27 15.67 -12.29 -32.91
N GLN A 28 15.58 -13.52 -33.41
CA GLN A 28 16.09 -14.70 -32.74
C GLN A 28 17.60 -14.55 -32.60
N ASN A 29 18.04 -13.86 -31.55
CA ASN A 29 19.34 -14.13 -30.98
C ASN A 29 19.16 -15.37 -30.11
N CYS A 30 19.40 -16.56 -30.69
CA CYS A 30 19.68 -17.74 -29.89
C CYS A 30 20.89 -17.40 -29.03
N MET A 31 20.69 -17.24 -27.71
CA MET A 31 21.80 -17.17 -26.78
C MET A 31 22.56 -18.49 -26.87
N ASP A 32 23.82 -18.41 -27.29
CA ASP A 32 24.76 -19.51 -27.29
C ASP A 32 25.13 -19.79 -25.82
N LEU A 33 24.36 -20.68 -25.19
CA LEU A 33 24.50 -21.12 -23.79
C LEU A 33 25.85 -21.79 -23.49
N SER A 34 26.72 -21.97 -24.50
CA SER A 34 28.04 -22.57 -24.37
C SER A 34 29.11 -21.66 -23.76
N LYS A 35 28.80 -20.38 -23.47
CA LYS A 35 29.80 -19.38 -23.02
C LYS A 35 29.56 -18.75 -21.64
N SER A 36 28.70 -19.32 -20.80
CA SER A 36 28.55 -18.84 -19.41
C SER A 36 29.62 -19.47 -18.50
N PRO A 37 30.55 -18.70 -17.92
CA PRO A 37 31.64 -19.22 -17.11
C PRO A 37 31.20 -19.37 -15.64
N VAL A 38 30.19 -20.19 -15.38
CA VAL A 38 29.82 -20.62 -14.01
C VAL A 38 29.29 -22.06 -14.07
N LEU A 39 30.08 -22.99 -14.59
CA LEU A 39 29.80 -24.43 -14.45
C LEU A 39 30.61 -24.96 -13.28
N GLY A 40 30.12 -24.68 -12.06
CA GLY A 40 30.39 -25.52 -10.91
C GLY A 40 29.52 -26.76 -11.00
N ILE A 41 29.98 -27.77 -11.73
CA ILE A 41 29.28 -29.04 -11.95
C ILE A 41 29.35 -29.88 -10.67
N GLU A 42 28.67 -29.47 -9.60
CA GLU A 42 28.43 -30.31 -8.40
C GLU A 42 27.09 -29.93 -7.75
N LYS A 43 25.99 -30.24 -8.46
CA LYS A 43 24.62 -30.58 -8.00
C LYS A 43 23.63 -30.33 -9.14
N MET A 44 23.68 -31.20 -10.13
CA MET A 44 22.82 -31.18 -11.33
C MET A 44 21.55 -32.03 -11.11
N ASP A 45 21.08 -32.15 -9.86
CA ASP A 45 20.00 -33.07 -9.47
C ASP A 45 18.62 -32.40 -9.35
N ASP A 46 18.53 -31.08 -9.58
CA ASP A 46 17.26 -30.36 -9.49
C ASP A 46 16.97 -29.62 -10.81
N ILE A 47 16.25 -30.31 -11.70
CA ILE A 47 15.77 -29.76 -12.99
C ILE A 47 14.97 -28.47 -12.76
N ASP A 48 14.21 -28.37 -11.67
CA ASP A 48 13.42 -27.19 -11.36
C ASP A 48 14.32 -26.00 -11.00
N HIS A 49 15.43 -26.24 -10.30
CA HIS A 49 16.44 -25.22 -10.00
C HIS A 49 17.11 -24.69 -11.27
N PHE A 50 17.55 -25.57 -12.18
CA PHE A 50 18.14 -25.16 -13.46
C PHE A 50 17.14 -24.36 -14.31
N MET A 51 15.89 -24.81 -14.41
CA MET A 51 14.84 -24.09 -15.14
C MET A 51 14.56 -22.72 -14.54
N ALA A 52 14.58 -22.60 -13.22
CA ALA A 52 14.42 -21.33 -12.53
C ALA A 52 15.58 -20.37 -12.84
N GLU A 53 16.84 -20.82 -12.80
CA GLU A 53 17.99 -19.98 -13.15
C GLU A 53 17.89 -19.43 -14.58
N VAL A 54 17.49 -20.26 -15.55
CA VAL A 54 17.28 -19.84 -16.94
C VAL A 54 16.18 -18.79 -17.05
N MET A 55 15.05 -18.97 -16.35
CA MET A 55 13.94 -18.01 -16.35
C MET A 55 14.33 -16.68 -15.69
N ILE A 56 15.06 -16.74 -14.58
CA ILE A 56 15.57 -15.58 -13.86
C ILE A 56 16.49 -14.75 -14.77
N GLN A 57 17.41 -15.39 -15.49
CA GLN A 57 18.30 -14.71 -16.43
C GLN A 57 17.53 -14.12 -17.62
N ALA A 58 16.57 -14.87 -18.19
CA ALA A 58 15.77 -14.41 -19.33
C ALA A 58 14.96 -13.15 -19.00
N GLU A 59 14.42 -13.06 -17.78
CA GLU A 59 13.66 -11.91 -17.29
C GLU A 59 14.55 -10.86 -16.59
N SER A 60 15.88 -11.04 -16.60
CA SER A 60 16.86 -10.16 -15.97
C SER A 60 16.59 -9.91 -14.47
N TYR A 61 16.25 -10.95 -13.72
CA TYR A 61 16.10 -10.91 -12.25
C TYR A 61 17.30 -11.54 -11.51
N ASP A 62 18.36 -11.89 -12.22
CA ASP A 62 19.58 -12.57 -11.76
C ASP A 62 20.30 -11.81 -10.65
N ASP A 63 20.17 -10.49 -10.64
CA ASP A 63 20.72 -9.59 -9.66
C ASP A 63 19.89 -9.50 -8.36
N VAL A 64 18.59 -9.83 -8.39
CA VAL A 64 17.65 -9.48 -7.31
C VAL A 64 16.99 -10.70 -6.66
N LEU A 65 16.47 -11.65 -7.44
CA LEU A 65 15.69 -12.78 -6.89
C LEU A 65 16.51 -13.70 -5.96
N PRO A 66 17.78 -14.06 -6.27
CA PRO A 66 18.61 -14.82 -5.34
C PRO A 66 18.83 -14.09 -4.00
N GLN A 67 18.97 -12.77 -4.03
CA GLN A 67 19.16 -11.97 -2.81
C GLN A 67 17.90 -11.95 -1.95
N ILE A 68 16.73 -11.77 -2.58
CA ILE A 68 15.42 -11.84 -1.90
C ILE A 68 15.23 -13.22 -1.27
N CYS A 69 15.64 -14.29 -1.97
CA CYS A 69 15.42 -15.67 -1.51
C CYS A 69 16.50 -16.19 -0.56
N ALA A 70 17.58 -15.44 -0.29
CA ALA A 70 18.72 -15.89 0.51
C ALA A 70 18.35 -16.42 1.91
N ASN A 71 17.23 -15.98 2.47
CA ASN A 71 16.73 -16.37 3.78
C ASN A 71 15.46 -17.27 3.73
N ASN A 72 15.17 -17.91 2.60
CA ASN A 72 14.00 -18.79 2.41
C ASN A 72 12.67 -18.12 2.82
N PRO A 73 12.30 -16.98 2.20
CA PRO A 73 11.18 -16.17 2.66
C PRO A 73 9.84 -16.89 2.53
N LYS A 74 8.95 -16.68 3.50
CA LYS A 74 7.52 -16.94 3.36
C LYS A 74 6.89 -15.79 2.59
N PHE A 75 6.29 -16.06 1.44
CA PHE A 75 5.80 -14.99 0.56
C PHE A 75 4.42 -15.27 -0.03
N THR A 76 3.76 -14.19 -0.43
CA THR A 76 2.55 -14.22 -1.26
C THR A 76 2.70 -13.27 -2.45
N ILE A 77 1.82 -13.42 -3.45
CA ILE A 77 1.76 -12.53 -4.60
C ILE A 77 0.35 -11.96 -4.72
N TYR A 78 0.24 -10.63 -4.71
CA TYR A 78 -0.96 -9.91 -5.10
C TYR A 78 -0.85 -9.51 -6.57
N GLY A 79 -1.58 -10.22 -7.42
CA GLY A 79 -1.56 -10.05 -8.86
C GLY A 79 -2.55 -10.98 -9.55
N ASN A 80 -2.52 -11.05 -10.89
CA ASN A 80 -3.42 -11.95 -11.62
C ASN A 80 -2.83 -13.37 -11.67
N PRO A 81 -3.46 -14.38 -11.05
CA PRO A 81 -2.95 -15.75 -11.04
C PRO A 81 -2.84 -16.40 -12.43
N GLN A 82 -3.55 -15.85 -13.42
CA GLN A 82 -3.50 -16.34 -14.80
C GLN A 82 -2.32 -15.80 -15.60
N HIS A 83 -1.66 -14.73 -15.14
CA HIS A 83 -0.50 -14.17 -15.84
C HIS A 83 0.72 -15.11 -15.75
N SER A 84 1.44 -15.27 -16.86
CA SER A 84 2.65 -16.09 -16.92
C SER A 84 3.70 -15.61 -15.93
N ASN A 85 3.87 -14.29 -15.78
CA ASN A 85 4.84 -13.69 -14.86
C ASN A 85 4.51 -14.01 -13.40
N HIS A 86 3.23 -14.05 -13.02
CA HIS A 86 2.81 -14.46 -11.69
C HIS A 86 3.27 -15.90 -11.39
N LYS A 87 2.99 -16.84 -12.31
CA LYS A 87 3.38 -18.25 -12.16
C LYS A 87 4.90 -18.43 -12.19
N ALA A 88 5.59 -17.70 -13.07
CA ALA A 88 7.04 -17.72 -13.20
C ALA A 88 7.75 -17.28 -11.92
N ILE A 89 7.32 -16.18 -11.30
CA ILE A 89 7.90 -15.70 -10.04
C ILE A 89 7.68 -16.72 -8.91
N ILE A 90 6.48 -17.30 -8.79
CA ILE A 90 6.22 -18.35 -7.79
C ILE A 90 7.17 -19.53 -8.01
N PHE A 91 7.30 -20.00 -9.26
CA PHE A 91 8.18 -21.11 -9.59
C PHE A 91 9.64 -20.80 -9.23
N CYS A 92 10.17 -19.65 -9.69
CA CYS A 92 11.56 -19.26 -9.45
C CYS A 92 11.85 -19.11 -7.96
N MET A 93 10.98 -18.43 -7.21
CA MET A 93 11.20 -18.24 -5.77
C MET A 93 11.10 -19.55 -4.99
N LYS A 94 10.22 -20.48 -5.38
CA LYS A 94 10.17 -21.82 -4.76
C LYS A 94 11.45 -22.62 -5.02
N ALA A 95 11.96 -22.59 -6.25
CA ALA A 95 13.21 -23.24 -6.63
C ALA A 95 14.44 -22.65 -5.92
N LEU A 96 14.34 -21.39 -5.48
CA LEU A 96 15.33 -20.71 -4.63
C LEU A 96 15.07 -20.87 -3.12
N GLY A 97 14.14 -21.74 -2.70
CA GLY A 97 13.87 -22.06 -1.29
C GLY A 97 12.74 -21.25 -0.63
N GLY A 98 12.09 -20.34 -1.34
CA GLY A 98 10.95 -19.57 -0.85
C GLY A 98 9.69 -20.41 -0.64
N LYS A 99 8.89 -20.06 0.38
CA LYS A 99 7.62 -20.74 0.70
C LYS A 99 6.42 -19.87 0.31
N TYR A 100 5.74 -20.25 -0.76
CA TYR A 100 4.56 -19.54 -1.27
C TYR A 100 3.29 -19.87 -0.48
N PHE A 101 2.51 -18.83 -0.18
CA PHE A 101 1.15 -18.91 0.35
C PHE A 101 0.19 -18.15 -0.58
N SER A 102 -0.92 -18.76 -0.96
CA SER A 102 -1.99 -18.06 -1.69
C SER A 102 -2.59 -16.97 -0.80
N ILE A 103 -2.94 -15.82 -1.39
CA ILE A 103 -3.51 -14.66 -0.68
C ILE A 103 -4.77 -15.03 0.12
N ASP A 104 -5.58 -15.95 -0.39
CA ASP A 104 -6.82 -16.42 0.24
C ASP A 104 -6.58 -17.43 1.37
N ALA A 105 -5.39 -18.02 1.44
CA ALA A 105 -5.03 -19.11 2.35
C ALA A 105 -3.96 -18.72 3.37
N ILE A 106 -3.65 -17.42 3.53
CA ILE A 106 -2.60 -16.97 4.44
C ILE A 106 -2.96 -17.30 5.89
N GLY A 107 -4.24 -17.27 6.27
CA GLY A 107 -4.66 -17.51 7.66
C GLY A 107 -3.85 -16.68 8.65
N ASP A 108 -3.35 -17.32 9.70
CA ASP A 108 -2.50 -16.71 10.74
C ASP A 108 -0.99 -16.78 10.44
N GLU A 109 -0.60 -17.18 9.23
CA GLU A 109 0.81 -17.25 8.88
C GLU A 109 1.46 -15.87 8.91
N ILE A 110 2.70 -15.86 9.41
CA ILE A 110 3.60 -14.71 9.40
C ILE A 110 4.34 -14.75 8.06
N LEU A 111 4.12 -13.74 7.22
CA LEU A 111 4.80 -13.59 5.94
C LEU A 111 6.00 -12.65 6.06
N ASP A 112 7.04 -12.94 5.29
CA ASP A 112 8.20 -12.09 5.12
C ASP A 112 7.99 -11.13 3.93
N LEU A 113 7.29 -11.56 2.88
CA LEU A 113 7.14 -10.80 1.63
C LEU A 113 5.72 -10.83 1.05
N VAL A 114 5.27 -9.67 0.58
CA VAL A 114 4.12 -9.51 -0.32
C VAL A 114 4.65 -8.94 -1.63
N LEU A 115 4.62 -9.73 -2.70
CA LEU A 115 4.99 -9.25 -4.03
C LEU A 115 3.74 -8.70 -4.71
N VAL A 116 3.82 -7.47 -5.21
CA VAL A 116 2.72 -6.78 -5.86
C VAL A 116 3.04 -6.63 -7.33
N GLU A 117 2.22 -7.22 -8.18
CA GLU A 117 2.32 -6.99 -9.62
C GLU A 117 1.91 -5.55 -9.93
N ILE A 118 2.70 -4.82 -10.73
CA ILE A 118 2.53 -3.38 -10.96
C ILE A 118 1.12 -2.99 -11.45
N PHE A 119 0.47 -3.82 -12.27
CA PHE A 119 -0.88 -3.58 -12.76
C PHE A 119 -1.93 -3.53 -11.65
N TRP A 120 -1.63 -4.15 -10.51
CA TRP A 120 -2.49 -4.22 -9.33
C TRP A 120 -2.17 -3.15 -8.29
N LEU A 121 -1.14 -2.33 -8.50
CA LEU A 121 -0.71 -1.31 -7.55
C LEU A 121 -1.84 -0.31 -7.22
N ASN A 122 -2.63 0.09 -8.22
CA ASN A 122 -3.79 0.97 -8.06
C ASN A 122 -4.93 0.34 -7.25
N GLN A 123 -4.95 -1.00 -7.13
CA GLN A 123 -5.94 -1.75 -6.38
C GLN A 123 -5.38 -2.29 -5.06
N LEU A 124 -4.12 -2.00 -4.71
CA LEU A 124 -3.46 -2.59 -3.56
C LEU A 124 -4.18 -2.33 -2.23
N ASN A 125 -4.85 -1.19 -2.10
CA ASN A 125 -5.69 -0.90 -0.94
C ASN A 125 -6.82 -1.94 -0.76
N PHE A 126 -7.32 -2.52 -1.86
CA PHE A 126 -8.35 -3.56 -1.91
C PHE A 126 -7.84 -4.98 -1.65
N MET A 127 -6.53 -5.14 -1.39
CA MET A 127 -5.98 -6.45 -1.10
C MET A 127 -6.57 -7.01 0.22
N PRO A 128 -7.08 -8.26 0.22
CA PRO A 128 -7.50 -8.93 1.44
C PRO A 128 -6.37 -8.97 2.47
N ASN A 129 -6.70 -8.80 3.75
CA ASN A 129 -5.74 -8.85 4.86
C ASN A 129 -4.62 -7.77 4.80
N LEU A 130 -4.74 -6.73 3.96
CA LEU A 130 -3.70 -5.70 3.82
C LEU A 130 -3.33 -5.04 5.16
N ILE A 131 -4.32 -4.68 5.98
CA ILE A 131 -4.08 -4.04 7.29
C ILE A 131 -3.24 -4.97 8.18
N ARG A 132 -3.62 -6.25 8.28
CA ARG A 132 -2.89 -7.26 9.04
C ARG A 132 -1.45 -7.40 8.54
N LEU A 133 -1.25 -7.47 7.22
CA LEU A 133 0.08 -7.60 6.60
C LEU A 133 0.94 -6.36 6.84
N ARG A 134 0.34 -5.16 6.85
CA ARG A 134 1.04 -3.92 7.20
C ARG A 134 1.48 -3.90 8.67
N HIS A 135 0.71 -4.47 9.59
CA HIS A 135 1.11 -4.59 11.00
C HIS A 135 2.21 -5.64 11.24
N MET A 136 2.45 -6.57 10.31
CA MET A 136 3.53 -7.56 10.47
C MET A 136 4.91 -6.91 10.32
N LYS A 137 5.70 -6.91 11.41
CA LYS A 137 7.06 -6.34 11.48
C LYS A 137 7.98 -6.77 10.33
N ARG A 138 8.00 -8.07 10.01
CA ARG A 138 8.92 -8.65 9.03
C ARG A 138 8.40 -8.61 7.60
N CYS A 139 7.14 -8.26 7.39
CA CYS A 139 6.51 -8.30 6.07
C CYS A 139 6.90 -7.05 5.27
N GLN A 140 7.64 -7.25 4.18
CA GLN A 140 7.96 -6.22 3.20
C GLN A 140 7.02 -6.33 1.99
N PHE A 141 6.71 -5.19 1.38
CA PHE A 141 5.97 -5.14 0.14
C PHE A 141 6.93 -4.79 -0.99
N LEU A 142 7.00 -5.61 -2.04
CA LEU A 142 7.89 -5.41 -3.18
C LEU A 142 7.07 -5.37 -4.46
N VAL A 143 7.22 -4.31 -5.26
CA VAL A 143 6.50 -4.15 -6.54
C VAL A 143 7.36 -4.66 -7.68
N TYR A 144 6.78 -5.43 -8.59
CA TYR A 144 7.49 -5.92 -9.78
C TYR A 144 6.63 -5.83 -11.04
N GLY A 145 7.28 -5.80 -12.20
CA GLY A 145 6.64 -5.84 -13.51
C GLY A 145 6.95 -4.63 -14.39
N TYR A 146 6.32 -4.57 -15.56
CA TYR A 146 6.60 -3.55 -16.57
C TYR A 146 5.65 -2.36 -16.46
N ASP A 147 6.18 -1.16 -16.23
CA ASP A 147 5.44 0.09 -16.36
C ASP A 147 5.65 0.67 -17.75
N ILE A 148 4.58 0.88 -18.52
CA ILE A 148 4.66 1.52 -19.85
C ILE A 148 5.25 2.94 -19.75
N LYS A 149 5.14 3.60 -18.59
CA LYS A 149 5.69 4.93 -18.35
C LYS A 149 7.18 4.92 -18.02
N ARG A 150 7.77 3.76 -17.71
CA ARG A 150 9.20 3.63 -17.38
C ARG A 150 9.93 2.91 -18.51
N LEU A 151 11.16 3.34 -18.78
CA LEU A 151 12.02 2.71 -19.78
C LEU A 151 12.53 1.32 -19.34
N ARG A 152 12.45 1.01 -18.04
CA ARG A 152 12.93 -0.25 -17.45
C ARG A 152 11.82 -0.86 -16.60
N ALA A 153 11.77 -2.18 -16.59
CA ALA A 153 10.90 -2.92 -15.68
C ALA A 153 11.22 -2.59 -14.22
N ILE A 154 10.19 -2.54 -13.38
CA ILE A 154 10.32 -2.45 -11.95
C ILE A 154 10.78 -3.83 -11.44
N LYS A 155 11.95 -3.87 -10.80
CA LYS A 155 12.52 -5.08 -10.22
C LYS A 155 12.41 -5.03 -8.70
N PHE A 156 11.28 -5.48 -8.14
CA PHE A 156 11.07 -5.64 -6.70
C PHE A 156 11.37 -4.38 -5.87
N GLU A 157 10.86 -3.22 -6.29
CA GLU A 157 11.03 -1.96 -5.56
C GLU A 157 10.20 -1.98 -4.26
N SER A 158 10.79 -1.52 -3.15
CA SER A 158 10.11 -1.50 -1.86
C SER A 158 8.93 -0.54 -1.83
N TYR A 159 7.83 -1.00 -1.26
CA TYR A 159 6.57 -0.27 -1.10
C TYR A 159 6.11 -0.31 0.34
N PHE A 160 5.26 0.64 0.77
CA PHE A 160 4.80 0.74 2.17
C PHE A 160 5.94 0.62 3.18
N ILE A 161 7.01 1.39 2.96
CA ILE A 161 8.26 1.25 3.71
C ILE A 161 8.03 1.64 5.17
N SER A 162 7.58 2.87 5.42
CA SER A 162 7.49 3.42 6.78
C SER A 162 6.44 4.49 6.99
N GLY A 163 6.19 4.80 8.26
CA GLY A 163 5.33 5.89 8.69
C GLY A 163 3.85 5.71 8.34
N GLY A 164 3.11 6.80 8.41
CA GLY A 164 1.69 6.78 8.11
C GLY A 164 1.03 8.15 8.07
N TYR A 165 -0.20 8.15 7.57
CA TYR A 165 -1.10 9.30 7.68
C TYR A 165 -2.22 9.01 8.67
N LEU A 166 -2.56 10.04 9.44
CA LEU A 166 -3.64 10.04 10.42
C LEU A 166 -4.67 11.07 9.99
N ALA A 167 -5.85 10.65 9.57
CA ALA A 167 -6.98 11.56 9.44
C ALA A 167 -7.77 11.56 10.75
N VAL A 168 -8.29 12.71 11.18
CA VAL A 168 -9.01 12.85 12.45
C VAL A 168 -10.30 13.63 12.22
N SER A 169 -11.42 13.14 12.76
CA SER A 169 -12.69 13.87 12.65
C SER A 169 -12.70 15.15 13.48
N THR A 170 -13.42 16.16 13.00
CA THR A 170 -13.62 17.42 13.74
C THR A 170 -14.25 17.15 15.11
N LYS A 171 -15.15 16.16 15.20
CA LYS A 171 -15.79 15.80 16.45
C LYS A 171 -14.76 15.34 17.48
N VAL A 172 -13.83 14.44 17.13
CA VAL A 172 -12.73 14.03 18.04
C VAL A 172 -11.96 15.25 18.54
N ILE A 173 -11.59 16.17 17.65
CA ILE A 173 -10.81 17.35 18.00
C ILE A 173 -11.56 18.26 18.98
N THR A 174 -12.87 18.41 18.80
CA THR A 174 -13.68 19.41 19.51
C THR A 174 -14.37 18.89 20.77
N THR A 175 -14.63 17.57 20.87
CA THR A 175 -15.38 16.98 22.00
C THR A 175 -14.50 16.16 22.93
N GLU A 176 -13.42 15.54 22.45
CA GLU A 176 -12.52 14.79 23.32
C GLU A 176 -11.49 15.70 23.99
N SER A 177 -11.36 15.55 25.32
CA SER A 177 -10.39 16.31 26.12
C SER A 177 -8.96 16.03 25.67
N GLN A 178 -8.19 17.08 25.44
CA GLN A 178 -6.76 17.00 25.08
C GLN A 178 -6.49 16.10 23.87
N SER A 179 -7.45 15.99 22.95
CA SER A 179 -7.39 15.10 21.78
C SER A 179 -6.09 15.27 20.97
N MET A 180 -5.72 16.52 20.64
CA MET A 180 -4.49 16.81 19.90
C MET A 180 -3.24 16.41 20.68
N GLU A 181 -3.15 16.77 21.97
CA GLU A 181 -2.02 16.38 22.83
C GLU A 181 -1.85 14.86 22.91
N ARG A 182 -2.97 14.13 23.06
CA ARG A 182 -3.00 12.66 23.09
C ARG A 182 -2.54 12.05 21.76
N ILE A 183 -3.00 12.59 20.64
CA ILE A 183 -2.58 12.14 19.30
C ILE A 183 -1.07 12.37 19.12
N PHE A 184 -0.58 13.57 19.45
CA PHE A 184 0.85 13.89 19.33
C PHE A 184 1.73 13.09 20.28
N GLY A 185 1.31 12.93 21.54
CA GLY A 185 2.02 12.12 22.51
C GLY A 185 2.21 10.69 22.01
N THR A 186 1.18 10.17 21.33
CA THR A 186 1.20 8.84 20.72
C THR A 186 2.13 8.79 19.49
N THR A 187 2.06 9.78 18.59
CA THR A 187 2.86 9.79 17.34
C THR A 187 4.34 10.12 17.53
N GLN A 188 4.69 10.99 18.49
CA GLN A 188 6.05 11.47 18.74
C GLN A 188 7.01 10.42 19.31
N ILE A 189 6.50 9.31 19.84
CA ILE A 189 7.32 8.23 20.42
C ILE A 189 8.17 7.50 19.34
N ASN A 190 8.05 7.85 18.05
CA ASN A 190 8.52 6.99 16.95
C ASN A 190 9.51 7.61 15.95
N ARG A 191 10.29 6.70 15.34
CA ARG A 191 11.27 6.99 14.27
C ARG A 191 10.68 7.07 12.85
N GLY A 192 9.38 6.80 12.67
CA GLY A 192 8.69 6.89 11.38
C GLY A 192 8.04 8.27 11.17
N LYS A 193 8.07 8.79 9.93
CA LYS A 193 7.39 10.06 9.60
C LYS A 193 5.88 9.86 9.59
N TRP A 194 5.20 10.39 10.60
CA TRP A 194 3.75 10.47 10.65
C TRP A 194 3.29 11.88 10.27
N SER A 195 2.14 11.98 9.63
CA SER A 195 1.50 13.28 9.35
C SER A 195 0.02 13.19 9.64
N ILE A 196 -0.50 14.23 10.28
CA ILE A 196 -1.90 14.37 10.63
C ILE A 196 -2.57 15.18 9.52
N LEU A 197 -3.64 14.66 8.92
CA LEU A 197 -4.43 15.29 7.88
C LEU A 197 -5.80 15.67 8.42
N LEU A 198 -6.09 16.96 8.44
CA LEU A 198 -7.33 17.50 8.98
C LEU A 198 -8.22 18.09 7.91
N ASN A 199 -9.50 18.23 8.25
CA ASN A 199 -10.47 19.01 7.48
C ASN A 199 -9.94 20.45 7.27
N PRO A 200 -9.87 20.97 6.03
CA PRO A 200 -9.35 22.31 5.76
C PRO A 200 -10.11 23.42 6.50
N LYS A 201 -11.40 23.22 6.79
CA LYS A 201 -12.22 24.17 7.55
C LYS A 201 -11.76 24.32 9.00
N MET A 202 -10.99 23.37 9.53
CA MET A 202 -10.46 23.39 10.89
C MET A 202 -9.21 24.26 11.03
N LYS A 203 -8.61 24.75 9.94
CA LYS A 203 -7.34 25.49 9.98
C LYS A 203 -7.37 26.64 11.00
N THR A 204 -8.34 27.54 10.89
CA THR A 204 -8.48 28.68 11.82
C THR A 204 -8.78 28.27 13.26
N HIS A 205 -9.42 27.12 13.48
CA HIS A 205 -9.71 26.61 14.81
C HIS A 205 -8.45 26.02 15.45
N ILE A 206 -7.68 25.24 14.68
CA ILE A 206 -6.39 24.70 15.09
C ILE A 206 -5.42 25.84 15.40
N ASP A 207 -5.31 26.84 14.53
CA ASP A 207 -4.43 28.00 14.76
C ASP A 207 -4.74 28.67 16.12
N LYS A 208 -6.04 28.86 16.44
CA LYS A 208 -6.46 29.42 17.73
C LYS A 208 -6.18 28.51 18.93
N LEU A 209 -6.35 27.19 18.78
CA LEU A 209 -6.03 26.23 19.84
C LEU A 209 -4.53 26.24 20.14
N MET A 210 -3.70 26.29 19.10
CA MET A 210 -2.25 26.39 19.22
C MET A 210 -1.85 27.70 19.91
N ASP A 211 -2.48 28.83 19.58
CA ASP A 211 -2.18 30.13 20.20
C ASP A 211 -2.58 30.25 21.68
N LYS A 212 -3.67 29.59 22.11
CA LYS A 212 -4.26 29.80 23.44
C LYS A 212 -3.75 28.88 24.55
N ASP A 213 -3.54 27.60 24.27
CA ASP A 213 -3.39 26.59 25.32
C ASP A 213 -1.98 26.01 25.47
N TYR A 214 -1.06 26.29 24.54
CA TYR A 214 0.13 25.43 24.37
C TYR A 214 1.49 26.16 24.33
N GLY A 215 1.67 27.28 25.04
CA GLY A 215 2.95 28.03 25.04
C GLY A 215 4.23 27.21 25.31
N ALA A 216 4.16 26.09 26.04
CA ALA A 216 5.29 25.17 26.27
C ALA A 216 5.27 23.89 25.39
N PHE A 217 4.10 23.44 24.94
CA PHE A 217 3.93 22.26 24.07
C PHE A 217 4.17 22.60 22.58
N ASN A 218 3.91 23.86 22.20
CA ASN A 218 4.12 24.44 20.87
C ASN A 218 5.57 24.41 20.39
N ALA A 219 6.54 24.41 21.29
CA ALA A 219 7.95 24.29 20.89
C ALA A 219 8.29 22.88 20.36
N LYS A 220 7.41 21.89 20.59
CA LYS A 220 7.64 20.48 20.27
C LYS A 220 6.74 19.94 19.16
N ILE A 221 5.50 20.43 19.03
CA ILE A 221 4.70 20.19 17.83
C ILE A 221 5.29 21.04 16.71
N LYS A 222 6.10 20.43 15.85
CA LYS A 222 6.47 21.08 14.60
C LYS A 222 5.19 21.22 13.78
N SER A 223 4.81 22.45 13.45
CA SER A 223 3.68 22.77 12.56
C SER A 223 3.73 22.02 11.21
N GLU A 224 4.88 21.45 10.85
CA GLU A 224 5.11 20.60 9.68
C GLU A 224 4.37 19.24 9.73
N GLU A 225 3.93 18.78 10.91
CA GLU A 225 3.26 17.48 11.09
C GLU A 225 1.73 17.56 10.91
N ILE A 226 1.13 18.73 11.10
CA ILE A 226 -0.29 18.97 10.79
C ILE A 226 -0.40 19.48 9.37
N LYS A 227 -1.19 18.77 8.56
CA LYS A 227 -1.54 19.13 7.21
C LYS A 227 -3.06 19.17 7.09
N PHE A 228 -3.53 19.88 6.08
CA PHE A 228 -4.94 19.94 5.75
C PHE A 228 -5.12 19.34 4.36
N PHE A 229 -6.26 18.68 4.14
CA PHE A 229 -6.62 18.27 2.77
C PHE A 229 -6.74 19.51 1.87
N GLU A 230 -6.40 19.34 0.59
CA GLU A 230 -6.67 20.38 -0.41
C GLU A 230 -8.17 20.65 -0.50
N GLU A 231 -8.55 21.92 -0.57
CA GLU A 231 -9.96 22.35 -0.57
C GLU A 231 -10.73 21.73 -1.74
N ASP A 232 -10.17 21.76 -2.95
CA ASP A 232 -10.77 21.15 -4.14
C ASP A 232 -11.05 19.65 -3.98
N LEU A 233 -10.12 18.92 -3.35
CA LEU A 233 -10.28 17.49 -3.08
C LEU A 233 -11.37 17.26 -2.03
N TRP A 234 -11.35 18.07 -0.98
CA TRP A 234 -12.31 18.01 0.10
C TRP A 234 -13.73 18.26 -0.39
N GLU A 235 -13.96 19.33 -1.16
CA GLU A 235 -15.28 19.69 -1.69
C GLU A 235 -15.84 18.60 -2.61
N LYS A 236 -15.02 18.05 -3.51
CA LYS A 236 -15.42 16.92 -4.37
C LYS A 236 -15.81 15.70 -3.56
N SER A 237 -15.11 15.43 -2.47
CA SER A 237 -15.44 14.32 -1.56
C SER A 237 -16.72 14.61 -0.78
N GLN A 238 -16.91 15.84 -0.32
CA GLN A 238 -18.08 16.27 0.44
C GLN A 238 -19.39 16.14 -0.37
N GLN A 239 -19.34 16.51 -1.65
CA GLN A 239 -20.47 16.37 -2.58
C GLN A 239 -20.88 14.91 -2.82
N ARG A 240 -19.93 13.97 -2.77
CA ARG A 240 -20.19 12.53 -3.00
C ARG A 240 -20.80 11.83 -1.78
N HIS A 241 -20.66 12.40 -0.59
CA HIS A 241 -21.05 11.77 0.66
C HIS A 241 -22.10 12.57 1.43
N ASP A 242 -22.94 13.33 0.72
CA ASP A 242 -24.08 14.06 1.29
C ASP A 242 -23.70 14.91 2.51
N ASN A 243 -22.50 15.50 2.51
CA ASN A 243 -21.94 16.27 3.63
C ASN A 243 -21.67 15.50 4.93
N ASN A 244 -21.67 14.17 4.91
CA ASN A 244 -21.17 13.37 6.03
C ASN A 244 -19.65 13.55 6.17
N GLU A 245 -19.21 14.07 7.30
CA GLU A 245 -17.79 14.35 7.55
C GLU A 245 -16.92 13.09 7.54
N VAL A 246 -17.38 12.00 8.18
CA VAL A 246 -16.65 10.72 8.21
C VAL A 246 -16.46 10.18 6.81
N GLY A 247 -17.53 10.20 5.99
CA GLY A 247 -17.46 9.80 4.59
C GLY A 247 -16.53 10.71 3.76
N THR A 248 -16.55 12.01 4.05
CA THR A 248 -15.69 13.01 3.37
C THR A 248 -14.21 12.81 3.70
N LEU A 249 -13.87 12.69 4.99
CA LEU A 249 -12.52 12.39 5.47
C LEU A 249 -12.01 11.10 4.84
N TYR A 250 -12.88 10.09 4.87
CA TYR A 250 -12.56 8.80 4.33
C TYR A 250 -12.17 8.88 2.84
N TRP A 251 -13.03 9.44 2.00
CA TRP A 251 -12.75 9.50 0.56
C TRP A 251 -11.60 10.43 0.21
N SER A 252 -11.44 11.52 0.95
CA SER A 252 -10.29 12.41 0.82
C SER A 252 -8.99 11.65 1.11
N LEU A 253 -8.97 10.85 2.18
CA LEU A 253 -7.82 10.02 2.56
C LEU A 253 -7.51 8.95 1.52
N LEU A 254 -8.53 8.26 0.98
CA LEU A 254 -8.33 7.25 -0.07
C LEU A 254 -7.73 7.86 -1.34
N ILE A 255 -8.28 8.99 -1.82
CA ILE A 255 -7.79 9.66 -3.02
C ILE A 255 -6.38 10.19 -2.79
N PHE A 256 -6.14 10.84 -1.66
CA PHE A 256 -4.81 11.35 -1.28
C PHE A 256 -3.78 10.22 -1.27
N TYR A 257 -4.09 9.10 -0.62
CA TYR A 257 -3.20 7.95 -0.51
C TYR A 257 -2.95 7.29 -1.87
N ARG A 258 -3.98 7.20 -2.73
CA ARG A 258 -3.84 6.72 -4.12
C ARG A 258 -2.92 7.63 -4.94
N THR A 259 -3.01 8.94 -4.79
CA THR A 259 -2.14 9.89 -5.49
C THR A 259 -0.68 9.70 -5.05
N LEU A 260 -0.43 9.51 -3.76
CA LEU A 260 0.91 9.19 -3.26
C LEU A 260 1.43 7.85 -3.79
N ALA A 261 0.55 6.85 -3.84
CA ALA A 261 0.88 5.52 -4.36
C ALA A 261 1.34 5.55 -5.83
N ILE A 262 0.77 6.45 -6.65
CA ILE A 262 1.13 6.63 -8.06
C ILE A 262 2.44 7.43 -8.21
N ASN A 263 2.66 8.42 -7.34
CA ASN A 263 3.74 9.40 -7.49
C ASN A 263 5.00 9.10 -6.65
N GLY A 264 5.03 8.01 -5.87
CA GLY A 264 6.19 7.67 -5.05
C GLY A 264 5.97 6.46 -4.14
N ASN A 265 6.70 6.44 -3.02
CA ASN A 265 6.59 5.41 -1.98
C ASN A 265 5.53 5.84 -0.96
N PRO A 266 4.28 5.33 -1.03
CA PRO A 266 3.26 5.67 -0.06
C PRO A 266 3.69 5.17 1.33
N PRO A 267 3.30 5.88 2.40
CA PRO A 267 3.65 5.45 3.73
C PRO A 267 2.92 4.17 4.09
N ARG A 268 3.45 3.45 5.07
CA ARG A 268 2.97 2.10 5.38
C ARG A 268 1.55 2.08 5.92
N HIS A 269 1.18 3.05 6.75
CA HIS A 269 -0.10 3.07 7.45
C HIS A 269 -0.99 4.23 7.04
N CYS A 270 -2.29 3.98 7.12
CA CYS A 270 -3.32 4.95 6.86
C CYS A 270 -4.44 4.71 7.88
N VAL A 271 -4.60 5.65 8.80
CA VAL A 271 -5.49 5.52 9.96
C VAL A 271 -6.47 6.68 9.95
N LEU A 272 -7.74 6.38 10.22
CA LEU A 272 -8.81 7.35 10.38
C LEU A 272 -9.32 7.26 11.83
N ILE A 273 -9.09 8.31 12.60
CA ILE A 273 -9.56 8.43 13.99
C ILE A 273 -10.90 9.15 13.97
N ILE A 274 -11.94 8.48 14.46
CA ILE A 274 -13.31 9.04 14.54
C ILE A 274 -13.87 8.91 15.94
N HIS A 275 -14.88 9.73 16.24
CA HIS A 275 -15.52 9.70 17.54
C HIS A 275 -16.36 8.42 17.68
N GLU A 276 -16.57 7.94 18.91
CA GLU A 276 -17.32 6.70 19.17
C GLU A 276 -18.74 6.74 18.58
N ASP A 277 -19.46 7.85 18.76
CA ASP A 277 -20.77 8.10 18.14
C ASP A 277 -20.76 8.09 16.60
N GLU A 278 -19.61 8.31 15.97
CA GLU A 278 -19.44 8.37 14.52
C GLU A 278 -19.07 7.01 13.91
N MET A 279 -18.77 5.99 14.74
CA MET A 279 -18.45 4.64 14.28
C MET A 279 -19.60 4.01 13.49
N GLN A 280 -20.85 4.37 13.82
CA GLN A 280 -22.02 3.96 13.05
C GLN A 280 -22.15 4.71 11.70
N LEU A 281 -21.23 5.61 11.36
CA LEU A 281 -21.21 6.25 10.03
C LEU A 281 -20.12 5.63 9.15
N SER A 282 -19.22 4.82 9.71
CA SER A 282 -18.15 4.12 8.99
C SER A 282 -18.64 2.81 8.34
N HIS A 283 -19.85 2.80 7.79
CA HIS A 283 -20.54 1.60 7.28
C HIS A 283 -19.83 0.87 6.12
N SER A 284 -18.76 1.42 5.60
CA SER A 284 -17.87 0.71 4.68
C SER A 284 -16.57 0.45 5.42
N GLN A 285 -16.28 -0.81 5.78
CA GLN A 285 -14.90 -1.20 6.06
C GLN A 285 -14.10 -0.91 4.80
N ILE A 286 -13.17 0.04 4.91
CA ILE A 286 -12.44 0.44 3.74
C ILE A 286 -11.21 -0.40 3.64
N PRO A 287 -10.98 -1.03 2.48
CA PRO A 287 -9.76 -1.75 2.27
C PRO A 287 -8.54 -0.82 2.38
N GLY A 288 -7.65 -1.14 3.31
CA GLY A 288 -6.37 -0.44 3.48
C GLY A 288 -6.40 0.82 4.34
N VAL A 289 -7.55 1.21 4.91
CA VAL A 289 -7.65 2.28 5.92
C VAL A 289 -8.13 1.68 7.23
N GLU A 290 -7.38 1.91 8.30
CA GLU A 290 -7.75 1.46 9.64
C GLU A 290 -8.61 2.53 10.33
N VAL A 291 -9.87 2.21 10.62
CA VAL A 291 -10.79 3.12 11.32
C VAL A 291 -10.79 2.77 12.80
N LEU A 292 -10.44 3.74 13.65
CA LEU A 292 -10.27 3.56 15.08
C LEU A 292 -10.92 4.72 15.85
N THR A 293 -11.34 4.46 17.08
CA THR A 293 -11.53 5.54 18.07
C THR A 293 -10.18 6.04 18.59
N LEU A 294 -10.15 7.22 19.23
CA LEU A 294 -8.90 7.74 19.80
C LEU A 294 -8.31 6.80 20.86
N LYS A 295 -9.17 6.18 21.69
CA LYS A 295 -8.73 5.17 22.69
C LYS A 295 -8.14 3.92 22.04
N GLU A 296 -8.74 3.44 20.96
CA GLU A 296 -8.22 2.27 20.24
C GLU A 296 -6.91 2.59 19.54
N PHE A 297 -6.80 3.80 18.98
CA PHE A 297 -5.57 4.29 18.40
C PHE A 297 -4.43 4.25 19.43
N GLU A 298 -4.61 4.88 20.59
CA GLU A 298 -3.61 4.87 21.67
C GLU A 298 -3.19 3.46 22.08
N LYS A 299 -4.15 2.53 22.20
CA LYS A 299 -3.89 1.15 22.60
C LYS A 299 -3.19 0.32 21.53
N LYS A 300 -3.56 0.50 20.26
CA LYS A 300 -3.06 -0.29 19.13
C LYS A 300 -1.82 0.32 18.50
N PHE A 301 -1.49 1.58 18.79
CA PHE A 301 -0.40 2.26 18.11
C PHE A 301 0.92 1.51 18.25
N ASP A 302 1.23 0.99 19.44
CA ASP A 302 2.43 0.15 19.63
C ASP A 302 2.48 -1.07 18.69
N GLN A 303 1.33 -1.68 18.39
CA GLN A 303 1.23 -2.78 17.44
C GLN A 303 1.39 -2.30 15.98
N ILE A 304 0.91 -1.09 15.68
CA ILE A 304 1.10 -0.41 14.39
C ILE A 304 2.59 -0.04 14.19
N LEU A 305 3.36 0.12 15.27
CA LEU A 305 4.71 0.66 15.26
C LEU A 305 5.85 -0.36 15.24
N GLN A 306 5.60 -1.63 15.53
CA GLN A 306 6.66 -2.64 15.74
C GLN A 306 7.57 -2.91 14.53
N ILE A 307 7.51 -2.13 13.45
CA ILE A 307 8.24 -2.30 12.19
C ILE A 307 9.71 -1.79 12.24
N TYR A 308 10.20 -1.22 13.36
CA TYR A 308 11.58 -0.68 13.45
C TYR A 308 12.37 -1.17 14.67
N GLU A 309 12.75 -2.45 14.67
CA GLU A 309 14.03 -2.86 15.28
C GLU A 309 14.80 -3.72 14.29
#